data_AF-A0AAV2F699-F1
#
_entry.id   AF-A0AAV2F699-F1
#
_cell.length_a   1.000
_cell.length_b   1.000
_cell.length_c   1.000
_cell.angle_alpha   90.00
_cell.angle_beta   90.00
_cell.angle_gamma   90.00
#
_symmetry.space_group_name_H-M   'P 1'
#
loop_
_entity.id
_entity.type
_entity.pdbx_description
1 polymer ?
#
loop_
_entity_poly.entity_id
_entity_poly.type
_entity_poly.pdbx_seq_one_letter_code
_entity_poly.pdbx_strand_id
1 'polypeptide(L)'
;MDSFAGGPGTPTFRPCATSLESWGTGLVVCMWDGATRSGSHAAGGMVLITPAKVILLAKGVQFHSIDDPMVVELLLMQEAIGWCLGRGFTEVTFEGDAKVIIENVNQAETRDNRMGAMLEEIVHSLVFHSRSRVRFVGRRNNRVAHLVARKALSLSPTMSCLFGFQEWLNSKM
;
A
#
# COMPACT_ATOMS: atom_id res chain seq x y z
N MET A 1 -5.78 16.56 -55.91
CA MET A 1 -5.89 17.84 -55.19
C MET A 1 -6.53 17.52 -53.86
N ASP A 2 -5.69 17.63 -52.82
CA ASP A 2 -5.95 17.77 -51.37
C ASP A 2 -6.73 16.64 -50.66
N SER A 3 -6.16 15.77 -49.80
CA SER A 3 -5.24 15.91 -48.64
C SER A 3 -5.87 16.52 -47.39
N PHE A 4 -5.47 15.96 -46.22
CA PHE A 4 -5.75 16.31 -44.81
C PHE A 4 -6.99 15.66 -44.17
N ALA A 5 -6.96 15.08 -42.96
CA ALA A 5 -5.88 14.69 -42.04
C ALA A 5 -6.52 13.84 -40.93
N GLY A 6 -5.77 12.89 -40.38
CA GLY A 6 -6.18 12.11 -39.21
C GLY A 6 -6.48 12.99 -37.99
N GLY A 7 -7.65 12.76 -37.39
CA GLY A 7 -8.01 13.23 -36.05
C GLY A 7 -7.66 12.17 -35.00
N PRO A 8 -7.35 12.57 -33.75
CA PRO A 8 -6.69 11.72 -32.77
C PRO A 8 -7.61 10.59 -32.33
N GLY A 9 -7.08 9.36 -32.32
CA GLY A 9 -7.75 8.22 -31.74
C GLY A 9 -8.15 8.55 -30.31
N THR A 10 -9.47 8.63 -30.07
CA THR A 10 -10.02 8.60 -28.73
C THR A 10 -9.40 7.42 -28.01
N PRO A 11 -8.74 7.60 -26.86
CA PRO A 11 -8.27 6.47 -26.09
C PRO A 11 -9.53 5.69 -25.68
N THR A 12 -9.75 4.56 -26.33
CA THR A 12 -10.77 3.60 -25.88
C THR A 12 -10.28 3.09 -24.54
N PHE A 13 -10.73 3.74 -23.47
CA PHE A 13 -10.63 3.23 -22.12
C PHE A 13 -11.38 1.90 -22.11
N ARG A 14 -10.62 0.80 -22.15
CA ARG A 14 -11.17 -0.49 -21.77
C ARG A 14 -11.56 -0.35 -20.30
N PRO A 15 -12.82 -0.67 -19.90
CA PRO A 15 -13.17 -0.74 -18.50
C PRO A 15 -12.19 -1.71 -17.85
N CYS A 16 -11.38 -1.19 -16.93
CA CYS A 16 -10.40 -1.98 -16.23
C CYS A 16 -11.18 -2.89 -15.26
N ALA A 17 -11.40 -4.14 -15.66
CA ALA A 17 -11.56 -5.28 -14.78
C ALA A 17 -12.36 -4.97 -13.49
N THR A 18 -13.67 -4.76 -13.63
CA THR A 18 -14.59 -4.48 -12.51
C THR A 18 -14.82 -5.66 -11.57
N SER A 19 -14.28 -6.85 -11.87
CA SER A 19 -14.30 -7.99 -10.96
C SER A 19 -12.88 -8.32 -10.48
N LEU A 20 -12.75 -8.54 -9.17
CA LEU A 20 -11.53 -8.97 -8.48
C LEU A 20 -10.87 -10.19 -9.18
N GLU A 21 -11.67 -11.01 -9.85
CA GLU A 21 -11.30 -12.26 -10.55
C GLU A 21 -10.51 -12.05 -11.86
N SER A 22 -10.53 -10.84 -12.44
CA SER A 22 -9.87 -10.56 -13.72
C SER A 22 -8.45 -9.99 -13.59
N TRP A 23 -8.05 -9.62 -12.37
CA TRP A 23 -6.67 -9.36 -12.01
C TRP A 23 -6.04 -10.73 -11.74
N GLY A 24 -5.54 -11.40 -12.79
CA GLY A 24 -4.81 -12.65 -12.61
C GLY A 24 -3.79 -12.53 -11.48
N THR A 25 -3.38 -13.65 -10.89
CA THR A 25 -2.44 -13.78 -9.75
C THR A 25 -1.02 -13.25 -10.04
N GLY A 26 -0.90 -12.19 -10.84
CA GLY A 26 0.33 -11.57 -11.27
C GLY A 26 0.94 -10.72 -10.19
N LEU A 27 2.24 -10.50 -10.35
CA LEU A 27 3.07 -9.67 -9.51
C LEU A 27 2.46 -8.27 -9.33
N VAL A 28 2.02 -7.95 -8.11
CA VAL A 28 1.58 -6.60 -7.72
C VAL A 28 2.55 -6.00 -6.71
N VAL A 29 2.52 -4.68 -6.58
CA VAL A 29 3.27 -3.96 -5.55
C VAL A 29 2.27 -3.38 -4.56
N CYS A 30 2.43 -3.68 -3.27
CA CYS A 30 1.66 -3.07 -2.19
C CYS A 30 2.55 -2.06 -1.46
N MET A 31 2.29 -0.79 -1.68
CA MET A 31 2.98 0.32 -1.01
C MET A 31 2.26 0.66 0.28
N TRP A 32 2.99 0.97 1.35
CA TRP A 32 2.41 1.34 2.64
C TRP A 32 3.21 2.46 3.32
N ASP A 33 2.51 3.32 4.07
CA ASP A 33 3.12 4.46 4.77
C ASP A 33 2.24 4.93 5.94
N GLY A 34 2.87 5.28 7.07
CA GLY A 34 2.24 5.86 8.24
C GLY A 34 2.26 7.39 8.27
N ALA A 35 1.22 7.98 8.85
CA ALA A 35 1.15 9.40 9.15
C ALA A 35 0.61 9.60 10.57
N THR A 36 1.31 10.37 11.38
CA THR A 36 0.89 10.72 12.75
C THR A 36 0.44 12.17 12.85
N ARG A 37 -0.45 12.45 13.80
CA ARG A 37 -0.86 13.79 14.24
C ARG A 37 -0.70 13.86 15.76
N SER A 38 -0.40 15.05 16.27
CA SER A 38 -0.38 15.30 17.72
C SER A 38 -1.71 14.86 18.38
N GLY A 39 -1.60 14.33 19.60
CA GLY A 39 -2.76 13.83 20.37
C GLY A 39 -3.14 12.39 20.08
N SER A 40 -2.15 11.50 19.85
CA SER A 40 -2.35 10.04 19.71
C SER A 40 -3.31 9.61 18.60
N HIS A 41 -3.28 10.37 17.49
CA HIS A 41 -3.98 10.02 16.26
C HIS A 41 -2.98 9.69 15.19
N ALA A 42 -3.09 8.49 14.64
CA ALA A 42 -2.32 8.08 13.47
C ALA A 42 -3.25 7.56 12.39
N ALA A 43 -2.75 7.55 11.17
CA ALA A 43 -3.39 6.89 10.06
C ALA A 43 -2.32 6.27 9.17
N GLY A 44 -2.75 5.40 8.28
CA GLY A 44 -1.90 4.84 7.27
C GLY A 44 -2.57 4.78 5.92
N GLY A 45 -1.74 4.72 4.90
CA GLY A 45 -2.13 4.57 3.52
C GLY A 45 -1.51 3.32 2.95
N MET A 46 -2.32 2.55 2.23
CA MET A 46 -1.87 1.41 1.43
C MET A 46 -2.32 1.59 -0.01
N VAL A 47 -1.48 1.21 -0.96
CA VAL A 47 -1.77 1.32 -2.39
C VAL A 47 -1.30 0.05 -3.09
N LEU A 48 -2.22 -0.64 -3.77
CA LEU A 48 -1.91 -1.74 -4.66
C LEU A 48 -1.76 -1.22 -6.07
N ILE A 49 -0.62 -1.49 -6.70
CA ILE A 49 -0.30 -1.07 -8.05
C ILE A 49 0.21 -2.23 -8.90
N THR A 50 0.05 -2.14 -10.22
CA THR A 50 0.72 -3.04 -11.16
C THR A 50 2.21 -2.68 -11.31
N PRO A 51 3.02 -3.58 -11.91
CA PRO A 51 4.40 -3.25 -12.27
C PRO A 51 4.51 -2.05 -13.23
N ALA A 52 3.49 -1.83 -14.06
CA ALA A 52 3.37 -0.66 -14.92
C ALA A 52 2.96 0.62 -14.18
N LYS A 53 2.97 0.62 -12.84
CA LYS A 53 2.59 1.74 -11.98
C LYS A 53 1.17 2.22 -12.27
N VAL A 54 0.22 1.30 -12.40
CA VAL A 54 -1.22 1.62 -12.45
C VAL A 54 -1.83 1.29 -11.09
N ILE A 55 -2.54 2.24 -10.48
CA ILE A 55 -3.20 2.01 -9.19
C ILE A 55 -4.43 1.12 -9.40
N LEU A 56 -4.45 0.00 -8.66
CA LEU A 56 -5.57 -0.93 -8.62
C LEU A 56 -6.53 -0.55 -7.50
N LEU A 57 -5.98 -0.37 -6.30
CA LEU A 57 -6.72 -0.10 -5.08
C LEU A 57 -5.89 0.82 -4.19
N ALA A 58 -6.56 1.68 -3.43
CA ALA A 58 -5.95 2.35 -2.29
C ALA A 58 -6.85 2.21 -1.05
N LYS A 59 -6.22 2.13 0.12
CA LYS A 59 -6.90 1.99 1.41
C LYS A 59 -6.29 2.96 2.42
N GLY A 60 -7.16 3.71 3.08
CA GLY A 60 -6.81 4.50 4.26
C GLY A 60 -7.26 3.77 5.53
N VAL A 61 -6.41 3.77 6.56
CA VAL A 61 -6.70 3.17 7.87
C VAL A 61 -6.40 4.19 8.96
N GLN A 62 -7.18 4.22 10.03
CA GLN A 62 -6.95 5.10 11.17
C GLN A 62 -6.64 4.29 12.41
N PHE A 63 -5.69 4.79 13.19
CA PHE A 63 -5.27 4.22 14.46
C PHE A 63 -5.52 5.23 15.57
N HIS A 64 -6.08 4.74 16.67
CA HIS A 64 -6.39 5.53 17.86
C HIS A 64 -5.43 5.16 18.97
N SER A 65 -5.06 6.15 19.79
CA SER A 65 -4.19 5.93 20.94
C SER A 65 -2.80 5.39 20.56
N ILE A 66 -2.36 5.67 19.33
CA ILE A 66 -1.01 5.36 18.84
C ILE A 66 -0.38 6.67 18.38
N ASP A 67 0.76 7.01 18.95
CA ASP A 67 1.58 8.17 18.61
C ASP A 67 2.99 7.80 18.15
N ASP A 68 3.47 6.59 18.46
CA ASP A 68 4.77 6.08 18.00
C ASP A 68 4.73 5.76 16.49
N PRO A 69 5.48 6.52 15.64
CA PRO A 69 5.53 6.26 14.21
C PRO A 69 6.01 4.84 13.87
N MET A 70 6.95 4.27 14.64
CA MET A 70 7.45 2.91 14.38
C MET A 70 6.37 1.86 14.57
N VAL A 71 5.51 2.05 15.58
CA VAL A 71 4.36 1.15 15.84
C VAL A 71 3.34 1.26 14.70
N VAL A 72 3.07 2.48 14.23
CA VAL A 72 2.16 2.73 13.10
C VAL A 72 2.65 2.02 11.84
N GLU A 73 3.94 2.15 11.53
CA GLU A 73 4.54 1.50 10.36
C GLU A 73 4.49 -0.04 10.45
N LEU A 74 4.75 -0.63 11.63
CA LEU A 74 4.63 -2.08 11.85
C LEU A 74 3.19 -2.57 11.64
N LEU A 75 2.21 -1.89 12.25
CA LEU A 75 0.80 -2.21 12.10
C LEU A 75 0.35 -2.11 10.63
N LEU A 76 0.86 -1.12 9.89
CA LEU A 76 0.53 -0.96 8.48
C LEU A 76 1.12 -2.04 7.59
N MET A 77 2.35 -2.48 7.88
CA MET A 77 2.94 -3.60 7.18
C MET A 77 2.12 -4.88 7.41
N GLN A 78 1.75 -5.16 8.66
CA GLN A 78 0.89 -6.29 9.00
C GLN A 78 -0.48 -6.21 8.30
N GLU A 79 -1.11 -5.04 8.36
CA GLU A 79 -2.38 -4.78 7.70
C GLU A 79 -2.26 -4.93 6.17
N ALA A 80 -1.16 -4.48 5.55
CA ALA A 80 -0.92 -4.63 4.11
C ALA A 80 -0.82 -6.10 3.69
N ILE A 81 -0.11 -6.92 4.49
CA ILE A 81 0.02 -8.36 4.26
C ILE A 81 -1.35 -9.04 4.34
N GLY A 82 -2.12 -8.76 5.39
CA GLY A 82 -3.48 -9.28 5.56
C GLY A 82 -4.45 -8.79 4.48
N TRP A 83 -4.33 -7.52 4.08
CA TRP A 83 -5.15 -6.89 3.05
C TRP A 83 -4.98 -7.56 1.68
N CYS A 84 -3.73 -7.89 1.33
CA CYS A 84 -3.39 -8.62 0.12
C CYS A 84 -3.82 -10.09 0.20
N LEU A 85 -3.56 -10.76 1.32
CA LEU A 85 -3.93 -12.16 1.53
C LEU A 85 -5.44 -12.37 1.41
N GLY A 86 -6.23 -11.53 2.09
CA GLY A 86 -7.70 -11.59 2.04
C GLY A 86 -8.31 -11.28 0.67
N ARG A 87 -7.50 -10.82 -0.30
CA ARG A 87 -7.91 -10.59 -1.71
C ARG A 87 -7.37 -11.64 -2.67
N GLY A 88 -6.62 -12.64 -2.18
CA GLY A 88 -6.04 -13.69 -3.02
C GLY A 88 -4.76 -13.26 -3.77
N PHE A 89 -4.15 -12.13 -3.43
CA PHE A 89 -2.83 -11.78 -3.96
C PHE A 89 -1.77 -12.57 -3.21
N THR A 90 -1.12 -13.52 -3.89
CA THR A 90 -0.12 -14.44 -3.31
C THR A 90 1.32 -14.12 -3.71
N GLU A 91 1.52 -13.26 -4.70
CA GLU A 91 2.83 -12.78 -5.17
C GLU A 91 2.86 -11.24 -5.17
N VAL A 92 3.35 -10.68 -4.08
CA VAL A 92 3.30 -9.23 -3.79
C VAL A 92 4.69 -8.71 -3.45
N THR A 93 5.08 -7.56 -3.99
CA THR A 93 6.19 -6.80 -3.40
C THR A 93 5.64 -5.75 -2.44
N PHE A 94 5.89 -5.92 -1.15
CA PHE A 94 5.57 -4.94 -0.13
C PHE A 94 6.66 -3.87 -0.10
N GLU A 95 6.29 -2.62 -0.40
CA GLU A 95 7.21 -1.47 -0.45
C GLU A 95 6.85 -0.45 0.63
N GLY A 96 7.84 0.02 1.39
CA GLY A 96 7.69 1.10 2.37
C GLY A 96 8.99 1.88 2.54
N ASP A 97 8.94 3.02 3.23
CA ASP A 97 10.12 3.86 3.49
C ASP A 97 10.68 3.72 4.93
N ALA A 98 10.11 2.80 5.73
CA ALA A 98 10.61 2.45 7.05
C ALA A 98 11.78 1.45 6.98
N LYS A 99 12.96 1.94 6.59
CA LYS A 99 14.17 1.12 6.38
C LYS A 99 14.46 0.13 7.51
N VAL A 100 14.43 0.59 8.75
CA VAL A 100 14.73 -0.23 9.94
C VAL A 100 13.77 -1.41 10.08
N ILE A 101 12.47 -1.20 9.85
CA ILE A 101 11.46 -2.26 9.92
C ILE A 101 11.73 -3.30 8.83
N ILE A 102 11.98 -2.83 7.61
CA ILE A 102 12.20 -3.69 6.45
C ILE A 102 13.47 -4.53 6.60
N GLU A 103 14.54 -3.95 7.13
CA GLU A 103 15.78 -4.67 7.42
C GLU A 103 15.55 -5.75 8.47
N ASN A 104 14.91 -5.43 9.60
CA ASN A 104 14.61 -6.41 10.66
C ASN A 104 13.74 -7.56 10.14
N VAL A 105 12.71 -7.27 9.32
CA VAL A 105 11.84 -8.32 8.74
C VAL A 105 12.63 -9.22 7.78
N ASN A 106 13.45 -8.64 6.92
CA ASN A 106 14.24 -9.41 5.95
C ASN A 106 15.32 -10.27 6.61
N GLN A 107 15.82 -9.87 7.77
CA GLN A 107 16.78 -10.65 8.56
C GLN A 107 16.11 -11.62 9.53
N ALA A 108 14.77 -11.55 9.67
CA ALA A 108 14.03 -12.20 10.75
C ALA A 108 14.63 -11.92 12.14
N GLU A 109 15.18 -10.70 12.34
CA GLU A 109 15.75 -10.28 13.61
C GLU A 109 14.62 -9.87 14.56
N THR A 110 14.35 -10.71 15.55
CA THR A 110 13.36 -10.44 16.59
C THR A 110 14.06 -9.83 17.82
N ARG A 111 13.32 -9.04 18.58
CA ARG A 111 13.81 -8.36 19.80
C ARG A 111 12.93 -8.79 20.98
N ASP A 112 13.49 -8.92 22.17
CA ASP A 112 12.69 -9.22 23.37
C ASP A 112 11.99 -7.95 23.90
N ASN A 113 11.10 -7.38 23.10
CA ASN A 113 10.26 -6.24 23.44
C ASN A 113 8.99 -6.21 22.57
N ARG A 114 8.07 -5.27 22.86
CA ARG A 114 6.79 -5.13 22.13
C ARG A 114 6.95 -5.05 20.61
N MET A 115 8.01 -4.42 20.13
CA MET A 115 8.27 -4.32 18.69
C MET A 115 8.68 -5.66 18.09
N GLY A 116 9.46 -6.45 18.83
CA GLY A 116 9.85 -7.79 18.38
C GLY A 116 8.67 -8.74 18.28
N ALA A 117 7.70 -8.68 19.19
CA ALA A 117 6.46 -9.47 19.08
C ALA A 117 5.66 -9.12 17.82
N MET A 118 5.55 -7.83 17.47
CA MET A 118 4.89 -7.41 16.22
C MET A 118 5.69 -7.84 14.98
N LEU A 119 7.03 -7.76 15.03
CA LEU A 119 7.90 -8.24 13.96
C LEU A 119 7.75 -9.76 13.75
N GLU A 120 7.68 -10.54 14.82
CA GLU A 120 7.43 -11.99 14.77
C GLU A 120 6.12 -12.30 14.07
N GLU A 121 5.05 -11.58 14.41
CA GLU A 121 3.74 -11.76 13.77
C GLU A 121 3.77 -11.42 12.26
N ILE A 122 4.49 -10.36 11.89
CA ILE A 122 4.72 -10.00 10.48
C ILE A 122 5.48 -11.09 9.75
N VAL A 123 6.59 -11.59 10.31
CA VAL A 123 7.41 -12.65 9.72
C VAL A 123 6.58 -13.94 9.56
N HIS A 124 5.78 -14.30 10.56
CA HIS A 124 4.87 -15.44 10.48
C HIS A 124 3.80 -15.25 9.38
N SER A 125 3.24 -14.04 9.25
CA SER A 125 2.24 -13.73 8.23
C SER A 125 2.81 -13.80 6.81
N LEU A 126 4.09 -13.51 6.63
CA LEU A 126 4.78 -13.61 5.33
C LEU A 126 4.95 -15.05 4.84
N VAL A 127 4.80 -16.07 5.71
CA VAL A 127 4.83 -17.49 5.29
C VAL A 127 3.71 -17.79 4.28
N PHE A 128 2.56 -17.14 4.41
CA PHE A 128 1.44 -17.26 3.46
C PHE A 128 1.68 -16.53 2.13
N HIS A 129 2.79 -15.81 2.04
CA HIS A 129 3.23 -14.98 0.92
C HIS A 129 4.62 -15.42 0.46
N SER A 130 4.85 -16.73 0.32
CA SER A 130 6.17 -17.32 0.09
C SER A 130 6.90 -16.86 -1.19
N ARG A 131 6.18 -16.25 -2.14
CA ARG A 131 6.75 -15.65 -3.37
C ARG A 131 6.91 -14.13 -3.29
N SER A 132 6.43 -13.53 -2.21
CA SER A 132 6.45 -12.09 -1.99
C SER A 132 7.80 -11.61 -1.48
N ARG A 133 8.03 -10.31 -1.58
CA ARG A 133 9.25 -9.65 -1.10
C ARG A 133 8.91 -8.41 -0.31
N VAL A 134 9.73 -8.06 0.67
CA VAL A 134 9.66 -6.79 1.39
C VAL A 134 10.85 -5.93 0.98
N ARG A 135 10.60 -4.70 0.53
CA ARG A 135 11.62 -3.84 -0.06
C ARG A 135 11.51 -2.40 0.42
N PHE A 136 12.65 -1.86 0.82
CA PHE A 136 12.78 -0.46 1.13
C PHE A 136 12.77 0.38 -0.15
N VAL A 137 11.97 1.44 -0.15
CA VAL A 137 11.97 2.47 -1.18
C VAL A 137 12.13 3.84 -0.53
N GLY A 138 12.84 4.76 -1.20
CA GLY A 138 12.95 6.12 -0.69
C GLY A 138 11.60 6.82 -0.66
N ARG A 139 11.41 7.76 0.29
CA ARG A 139 10.15 8.50 0.52
C ARG A 139 9.52 9.14 -0.72
N ARG A 140 10.34 9.58 -1.69
CA ARG A 140 9.83 10.10 -2.98
C ARG A 140 9.07 9.04 -3.77
N ASN A 141 9.58 7.81 -3.76
CA ASN A 141 8.96 6.68 -4.44
C ASN A 141 7.75 6.16 -3.65
N ASN A 142 7.70 6.37 -2.32
CA ASN A 142 6.56 6.01 -1.47
C ASN A 142 5.45 7.08 -1.38
N ARG A 143 5.54 8.14 -2.19
CA ARG A 143 4.74 9.35 -2.02
C ARG A 143 3.23 9.10 -2.10
N VAL A 144 2.78 8.16 -2.92
CA VAL A 144 1.33 7.89 -3.09
C VAL A 144 0.74 7.31 -1.81
N ALA A 145 1.40 6.33 -1.18
CA ALA A 145 0.98 5.78 0.11
C ALA A 145 0.95 6.87 1.19
N HIS A 146 1.97 7.73 1.22
CA HIS A 146 2.02 8.88 2.12
C HIS A 146 0.83 9.84 1.93
N LEU A 147 0.44 10.15 0.68
CA LEU A 147 -0.71 10.99 0.40
C LEU A 147 -2.02 10.35 0.87
N VAL A 148 -2.17 9.03 0.70
CA VAL A 148 -3.33 8.29 1.20
C VAL A 148 -3.37 8.32 2.73
N ALA A 149 -2.24 8.10 3.41
CA ALA A 149 -2.13 8.18 4.86
C ALA A 149 -2.53 9.56 5.40
N ARG A 150 -2.00 10.62 4.77
CA ARG A 150 -2.34 12.02 5.09
C ARG A 150 -3.80 12.33 4.86
N LYS A 151 -4.41 11.78 3.81
CA LYS A 151 -5.85 11.94 3.57
C LYS A 151 -6.66 11.21 4.63
N ALA A 152 -6.26 9.99 4.99
CA ALA A 152 -6.90 9.20 6.04
C ALA A 152 -6.86 9.91 7.41
N LEU A 153 -5.78 10.62 7.75
CA LEU A 153 -5.74 11.47 8.97
C LEU A 153 -6.84 12.54 9.03
N SER A 154 -7.34 13.00 7.88
CA SER A 154 -8.39 14.03 7.80
C SER A 154 -9.81 13.46 7.78
N LEU A 155 -9.96 12.13 7.73
CA LEU A 155 -11.26 11.47 7.70
C LEU A 155 -11.79 11.24 9.13
N SER A 156 -13.09 11.03 9.25
CA SER A 156 -13.72 10.72 10.54
C SER A 156 -13.36 9.28 10.98
N PRO A 157 -13.02 9.05 12.26
CA PRO A 157 -12.56 7.77 12.84
C PRO A 157 -13.43 6.53 12.56
N THR A 158 -14.69 6.72 12.15
CA THR A 158 -15.63 5.64 11.87
C THR A 158 -15.51 5.09 10.43
N MET A 159 -14.70 5.68 9.55
CA MET A 159 -14.62 5.28 8.13
C MET A 159 -13.27 4.66 7.75
N SER A 160 -13.28 3.37 7.38
CA SER A 160 -12.24 2.79 6.51
C SER A 160 -12.58 3.14 5.06
N CYS A 161 -11.72 3.93 4.38
CA CYS A 161 -11.94 4.28 2.98
C CYS A 161 -11.23 3.29 2.05
N LEU A 162 -12.02 2.57 1.25
CA LEU A 162 -11.55 1.91 0.04
C LEU A 162 -11.69 2.90 -1.12
N PHE A 163 -10.58 3.33 -1.69
CA PHE A 163 -10.55 4.15 -2.89
C PHE A 163 -10.52 3.21 -4.11
N GLY A 164 -11.67 3.07 -4.78
CA GLY A 164 -11.75 2.46 -6.10
C GLY A 164 -11.42 3.47 -7.19
N PHE A 165 -10.54 3.09 -8.13
CA PHE A 165 -10.21 3.78 -9.39
C PHE A 165 -10.24 5.33 -9.33
N GLN A 166 -9.20 5.95 -8.78
CA GLN A 166 -9.11 7.41 -8.66
C GLN A 166 -8.02 8.01 -9.55
N GLU A 167 -8.43 8.64 -10.65
CA GLU A 167 -7.56 9.36 -11.60
C GLU A 167 -6.65 10.40 -10.94
N TRP A 168 -7.11 11.04 -9.85
CA TRP A 168 -6.31 12.04 -9.14
C TRP A 168 -5.06 11.46 -8.47
N LEU A 169 -5.10 10.20 -8.01
CA LEU A 169 -3.91 9.55 -7.44
C LEU A 169 -2.91 9.17 -8.53
N ASN A 170 -3.41 8.77 -9.70
CA ASN A 170 -2.56 8.47 -10.85
C ASN A 170 -1.77 9.70 -11.32
N SER A 171 -2.30 10.91 -11.12
CA SER A 171 -1.59 12.15 -11.43
C SER A 171 -0.47 12.51 -10.44
N LYS A 172 -0.23 11.70 -9.40
CA LYS A 172 0.73 11.98 -8.30
C LYS A 172 1.86 10.97 -8.19
N MET A 173 1.83 9.90 -8.99
CA MET A 173 2.98 9.02 -9.25
C MET A 173 4.07 9.78 -10.02
#